data_AF-A0A2N1ZYN4-F1
#
_entry.id   AF-A0A2N1ZYN4-F1
#
_cell.length_a   1.000
_cell.length_b   1.000
_cell.length_c   1.000
_cell.angle_alpha   90.00
_cell.angle_beta   90.00
_cell.angle_gamma   90.00
#
_symmetry.space_group_name_H-M   'P 1'
#
loop_
_entity.id
_entity.type
_entity.pdbx_description
1 polymer ?
#
loop_
_entity_poly.entity_id
_entity_poly.type
_entity_poly.pdbx_seq_one_letter_code
_entity_poly.pdbx_strand_id
1 'polypeptide(L)' 'MSLNECVFHFKSNGCKIMSNKRCSKRCSFYLTREQQTASIEVAYERMRRMPESRQYEISEKYYGGKMPWKREEV' A
#
# COMPACT_ATOMS: atom_id res chain seq x y z
N MET A 1 -2.49 11.82 16.60
CA MET A 1 -3.04 11.74 15.24
C MET A 1 -2.95 13.10 14.57
N SER A 2 -1.83 13.33 13.89
CA SER A 2 -1.59 14.49 13.03
C SER A 2 -2.07 14.18 11.61
N LEU A 3 -2.65 15.15 10.91
CA LEU A 3 -3.10 14.96 9.52
C LEU A 3 -1.94 14.62 8.56
N ASN A 4 -0.72 15.02 8.92
CA ASN A 4 0.50 14.75 8.16
C ASN A 4 0.95 13.28 8.27
N GLU A 5 0.39 12.50 9.20
CA GLU A 5 0.71 11.07 9.35
C GLU A 5 -0.05 10.19 8.33
N CYS A 6 -1.11 10.72 7.71
CA CYS A 6 -1.90 9.98 6.72
C CYS A 6 -1.13 9.85 5.39
N VAL A 7 -0.97 8.63 4.88
CA VAL A 7 -0.21 8.34 3.63
C VAL A 7 -0.84 8.95 2.39
N PHE A 8 -2.15 9.21 2.44
CA PHE A 8 -2.92 9.81 1.36
C PHE A 8 -2.98 11.33 1.44
N HIS A 9 -2.44 11.95 2.50
CA HIS A 9 -2.33 13.40 2.58
C HIS A 9 -1.37 13.91 1.49
N PHE A 10 -1.72 15.04 0.88
CA PHE A 10 -0.82 15.79 0.01
C PHE A 10 -0.87 17.29 0.32
N LYS A 11 0.01 18.06 -0.34
CA LYS A 11 0.10 19.53 -0.19
C LYS A 11 -1.30 20.17 -0.27
N SER A 12 -1.53 21.28 0.43
CA SER A 12 -2.83 21.98 0.55
C SER A 12 -3.95 21.23 1.31
N ASN A 13 -3.60 20.27 2.18
CA ASN A 13 -4.56 19.44 2.93
C ASN A 13 -5.47 18.58 2.04
N GLY A 14 -5.08 18.32 0.80
CA GLY A 14 -5.82 17.44 -0.09
C GLY A 14 -5.59 15.96 0.19
N CYS A 15 -6.45 15.11 -0.37
CA CYS A 15 -6.40 13.66 -0.25
C CYS A 15 -6.17 12.99 -1.62
N LYS A 16 -5.13 12.15 -1.75
CA LYS A 16 -4.77 11.48 -3.02
C LYS A 16 -5.84 10.50 -3.52
N ILE A 17 -6.60 9.91 -2.60
CA ILE A 17 -7.64 8.92 -2.92
C ILE A 17 -9.03 9.55 -3.08
N MET A 18 -9.22 10.80 -2.64
CA MET A 18 -10.49 11.50 -2.73
C MET A 18 -10.28 12.86 -3.40
N SER A 19 -10.63 12.96 -4.69
CA SER A 19 -10.35 14.12 -5.53
C SER A 19 -10.87 15.45 -4.97
N ASN A 20 -11.95 15.45 -4.18
CA ASN A 20 -12.65 16.67 -3.74
C ASN A 20 -12.73 16.83 -2.21
N LYS A 21 -11.98 16.06 -1.41
CA LYS A 21 -12.05 16.16 0.06
C LYS A 21 -10.72 16.53 0.69
N ARG A 22 -10.78 17.47 1.64
CA ARG A 22 -9.66 17.75 2.53
C ARG A 22 -9.46 16.57 3.47
N CYS A 23 -8.21 16.21 3.74
CA CYS A 23 -7.90 15.20 4.75
C CYS A 23 -8.45 15.63 6.12
N SER A 24 -9.03 14.68 6.85
CA SER A 24 -9.61 14.89 8.18
C SER A 24 -9.14 13.78 9.13
N LYS A 25 -9.02 14.11 10.42
CA LYS A 25 -8.67 13.13 11.48
C LYS A 25 -9.74 12.05 11.68
N ARG A 26 -10.99 12.33 11.26
CA ARG A 26 -12.12 11.37 11.31
C ARG A 26 -12.37 10.68 9.96
N CYS A 27 -11.38 10.66 9.08
CA CYS A 27 -11.50 10.00 7.78
C CYS A 27 -11.51 8.48 7.94
N SER A 28 -12.51 7.80 7.39
CA SER A 28 -12.57 6.32 7.38
C SER A 28 -11.46 5.67 6.56
N PHE A 29 -10.83 6.45 5.67
CA PHE A 29 -9.66 6.03 4.89
C PHE A 29 -8.33 6.52 5.50
N TYR A 30 -8.35 7.05 6.72
CA TYR A 30 -7.12 7.44 7.41
C TYR A 30 -6.23 6.20 7.59
N LEU A 31 -4.98 6.31 7.15
CA LEU A 31 -4.01 5.22 7.22
C LEU A 31 -2.63 5.83 7.44
N THR A 32 -1.94 5.39 8.50
CA THR A 32 -0.55 5.81 8.74
C THR A 32 0.44 5.03 7.89
N ARG A 33 1.69 5.51 7.80
CA ARG A 33 2.75 4.79 7.07
C ARG A 33 3.00 3.42 7.67
N GLU A 34 3.01 3.32 8.99
CA GLU A 34 3.25 2.08 9.73
C GLU A 34 2.13 1.07 9.44
N GLN A 35 0.87 1.52 9.48
CA GLN A 35 -0.28 0.67 9.14
C GLN A 35 -0.26 0.22 7.68
N GLN A 36 0.11 1.11 6.76
CA GLN A 36 0.24 0.78 5.34
C GLN A 36 1.32 -0.29 5.12
N THR A 37 2.51 -0.10 5.70
CA THR A 37 3.62 -1.05 5.59
C THR A 37 3.24 -2.41 6.18
N ALA A 38 2.64 -2.44 7.37
CA ALA A 38 2.20 -3.68 8.00
C ALA A 38 1.15 -4.42 7.13
N SER A 39 0.19 -3.69 6.55
CA SER A 39 -0.79 -4.28 5.64
C SER A 39 -0.17 -4.82 4.35
N ILE A 40 0.85 -4.16 3.80
CA ILE A 40 1.59 -4.63 2.63
C ILE A 40 2.35 -5.91 2.97
N GLU A 41 3.00 -5.97 4.14
CA GLU A 41 3.76 -7.15 4.54
C GLU A 41 2.88 -8.39 4.69
N VAL A 42 1.72 -8.25 5.33
CA VAL A 42 0.73 -9.34 5.42
C VAL A 42 0.25 -9.79 4.04
N ALA A 43 0.08 -8.87 3.09
CA ALA A 43 -0.26 -9.23 1.72
C ALA A 43 0.88 -9.98 1.03
N TYR A 44 2.12 -9.54 1.22
CA TYR A 44 3.31 -10.17 0.65
C TYR A 44 3.58 -11.56 1.23
N GLU A 45 3.35 -11.79 2.52
CA GLU A 45 3.39 -13.13 3.11
C GLU A 45 2.41 -14.09 2.42
N ARG A 46 1.18 -13.63 2.15
CA ARG A 46 0.17 -14.43 1.44
C ARG A 46 0.60 -14.72 0.01
N MET A 47 1.19 -13.74 -0.66
CA MET A 47 1.75 -13.91 -1.99
C MET A 47 2.87 -14.95 -2.01
N ARG A 48 3.80 -14.90 -1.03
CA ARG A 48 4.90 -15.87 -0.90
C ARG A 48 4.43 -17.31 -0.66
N ARG A 49 3.30 -17.50 0.01
CA ARG A 49 2.70 -18.83 0.25
C ARG A 49 2.00 -19.44 -0.96
N MET A 50 1.78 -18.66 -2.02
CA MET A 50 1.10 -19.10 -3.22
C MET A 50 2.06 -19.92 -4.12
N PRO A 51 1.56 -20.84 -4.98
CA PRO A 51 2.41 -21.51 -5.96
C PRO A 51 3.15 -20.51 -6.86
N GLU A 52 4.39 -20.82 -7.20
CA GLU A 52 5.27 -19.91 -7.95
C GLU A 52 4.71 -19.53 -9.34
N SER A 53 4.06 -20.47 -10.04
CA SER A 53 3.39 -20.19 -11.31
C SER A 53 2.36 -19.06 -11.18
N ARG A 54 1.58 -19.08 -10.11
CA ARG A 54 0.56 -18.07 -9.85
C ARG A 54 1.16 -16.75 -9.36
N GLN A 55 2.27 -16.79 -8.62
CA GLN A 55 3.04 -15.59 -8.32
C GLN A 55 3.57 -14.92 -9.60
N TYR A 56 4.04 -15.72 -10.57
CA TYR A 56 4.52 -15.25 -11.87
C TYR A 56 3.41 -14.59 -12.71
N GLU A 57 2.23 -15.22 -12.79
CA GLU A 57 1.08 -14.61 -13.46
C GLU A 57 0.70 -13.25 -12.85
N ILE A 58 0.74 -13.14 -11.52
CA ILE A 58 0.44 -11.89 -10.82
C ILE A 58 1.53 -10.83 -11.07
N SER A 59 2.81 -11.23 -11.09
CA SER A 59 3.90 -10.29 -11.37
C SER A 59 3.83 -9.73 -12.78
N GLU A 60 3.59 -10.57 -13.78
CA GLU A 60 3.44 -10.14 -15.17
C GLU A 60 2.25 -9.18 -15.32
N LYS A 61 1.11 -9.51 -14.70
CA LYS A 61 -0.12 -8.74 -14.86
C LYS A 61 -0.11 -7.38 -14.16
N TYR A 62 0.44 -7.29 -12.95
CA TYR A 62 0.28 -6.09 -12.11
C TYR A 62 1.59 -5.41 -11.72
N TYR A 63 2.74 -6.08 -11.87
CA TYR A 63 4.03 -5.60 -11.37
C TYR A 63 5.12 -5.57 -12.46
N GLY A 64 4.76 -5.73 -13.74
CA GLY A 64 5.69 -5.69 -14.86
C GLY A 64 6.78 -6.75 -14.76
N GLY A 65 6.40 -7.97 -14.33
CA GLY A 65 7.29 -9.12 -14.15
C GLY A 65 8.11 -9.11 -12.85
N LYS A 66 7.99 -8.06 -12.03
CA LYS A 66 8.68 -8.00 -10.73
C LYS A 66 7.87 -8.70 -9.65
N MET A 67 8.53 -9.41 -8.76
CA MET A 67 7.92 -10.01 -7.56
C MET A 67 8.34 -9.25 -6.32
N PRO A 68 7.75 -8.07 -6.02
CA PRO A 68 8.19 -7.23 -4.91
C PRO A 68 8.08 -7.89 -3.53
N TRP A 69 7.25 -8.94 -3.39
CA TRP A 69 7.10 -9.75 -2.18
C TRP A 69 8.22 -10.79 -1.99
N LYS A 70 9.07 -11.03 -3.00
CA LYS A 70 10.25 -11.90 -2.93
C LYS A 70 11.54 -11.15 -2.62
N ARG A 71 11.49 -9.84 -2.37
CA ARG A 71 12.69 -9.06 -2.04
C ARG A 71 13.35 -9.63 -0.78
N GLU A 72 14.54 -10.19 -0.93
CA GLU A 72 15.51 -10.27 0.14
C GLU A 72 15.85 -8.83 0.53
N GLU A 73 15.81 -8.53 1.82
CA GLU A 73 16.36 -7.28 2.36
C GLU A 73 17.81 -7.17 1.87
N VAL A 74 18.11 -6.13 1.10
CA VAL A 74 19.49 -5.70 0.82
C VAL A 74 19.89 -4.70 1.88
#